data_AF-A0A914ZXW8-F1
#
_entry.id   AF-A0A914ZXW8-F1
#
_cell.length_a   1.000
_cell.length_b   1.000
_cell.length_c   1.000
_cell.angle_alpha   90.00
_cell.angle_beta   90.00
_cell.angle_gamma   90.00
#
_symmetry.space_group_name_H-M   'P 1'
#
loop_
_entity.id
_entity.type
_entity.pdbx_description
1 polymer ?
#
loop_
_entity_poly.entity_id
_entity_poly.type
_entity_poly.pdbx_seq_one_letter_code
_entity_poly.pdbx_strand_id
1 'polypeptide(L)'
;MGAASAISFSKVSCAGLMSIIRFLLVRDIDVVAFLPIIYNNSCNFNATNAHILPKLKQLDVLTFTPARMAHGNRPAFINYDDLYILEFAERHGGSVLSGDRFEDVATEPSYREFRRIIKERRIDIRFRPLPADVVHYGRDRFFKCMPELWAHDNNTESPLEERMQKRFYCLPTDPDYKKVVNRRQKWSLQRRDSIIASIDALFDAIAAKSCILPKVIPYISIPDPESIQQSGCKHVGRRSSRKSEYRLPGHIGREELARLWLSPSADNEKATSEVSQDTAYPPPSNNTS
;
A
#
# COMPACT_ATOMS: atom_id res chain seq x y z
N MET A 1 -25.71 3.16 1.69
CA MET A 1 -25.48 2.76 3.10
C MET A 1 -24.97 1.33 3.08
N GLY A 2 -23.75 1.07 3.55
CA GLY A 2 -23.20 -0.29 3.56
C GLY A 2 -21.82 -0.38 4.24
N ALA A 3 -21.69 -1.40 5.09
CA ALA A 3 -20.49 -1.96 5.72
C ALA A 3 -19.68 -1.09 6.71
N ALA A 4 -20.22 -0.93 7.93
CA ALA A 4 -19.45 -0.60 9.12
C ALA A 4 -18.79 -1.87 9.69
N SER A 5 -17.46 -1.96 9.56
CA SER A 5 -16.64 -2.87 10.37
C SER A 5 -16.59 -2.34 11.82
N ALA A 6 -16.56 -3.25 12.79
CA ALA A 6 -16.91 -3.07 14.22
C ALA A 6 -15.99 -2.19 15.09
N ILE A 7 -15.51 -1.07 14.55
CA ILE A 7 -15.09 0.12 15.31
C ILE A 7 -15.68 1.30 14.54
N SER A 8 -16.62 2.01 15.16
CA SER A 8 -17.29 3.19 14.60
C SER A 8 -16.27 4.31 14.29
N PHE A 9 -15.58 4.20 13.16
CA PHE A 9 -14.97 5.35 12.51
C PHE A 9 -16.07 6.01 11.69
N SER A 10 -16.89 6.83 12.33
CA SER A 10 -17.93 7.64 11.68
C SER A 10 -17.36 8.66 10.67
N LYS A 11 -16.03 8.72 10.50
CA LYS A 11 -15.31 9.70 9.69
C LYS A 11 -14.13 9.06 8.95
N VAL A 12 -13.91 9.52 7.72
CA VAL A 12 -12.72 9.19 6.92
C VAL A 12 -11.48 9.83 7.55
N SER A 13 -10.40 9.05 7.71
CA SER A 13 -9.11 9.53 8.20
C SER A 13 -8.18 9.87 7.04
N CYS A 14 -8.00 11.17 6.74
CA CYS A 14 -7.11 11.60 5.65
C CYS A 14 -5.64 11.32 5.99
N ALA A 15 -5.27 11.35 7.28
CA ALA A 15 -3.94 10.96 7.74
C ALA A 15 -3.73 9.43 7.64
N GLY A 16 -4.79 8.63 7.83
CA GLY A 16 -4.77 7.20 7.55
C GLY A 16 -4.57 6.91 6.06
N LEU A 17 -5.29 7.62 5.18
CA LEU A 17 -5.08 7.54 3.73
C LEU A 17 -3.65 7.91 3.32
N MET A 18 -3.11 8.98 3.89
CA MET A 18 -1.72 9.39 3.69
C MET A 18 -0.73 8.30 4.13
N SER A 19 -1.02 7.58 5.22
CA SER A 19 -0.19 6.49 5.72
C SER A 19 -0.08 5.34 4.71
N ILE A 20 -1.19 4.91 4.10
CA ILE A 20 -1.16 3.83 3.11
C ILE A 20 -0.50 4.27 1.79
N ILE A 21 -0.73 5.50 1.34
CA ILE A 21 -0.02 6.06 0.18
C ILE A 21 1.48 5.99 0.40
N ARG A 22 1.96 6.51 1.53
CA ARG A 22 3.38 6.48 1.89
C ARG A 22 3.93 5.06 1.98
N PHE A 23 3.19 4.14 2.60
CA PHE A 23 3.57 2.73 2.75
C PHE A 23 3.86 2.07 1.40
N LEU A 24 3.05 2.35 0.38
CA LEU A 24 3.25 1.85 -0.97
C LEU A 24 4.42 2.55 -1.68
N LEU A 25 4.53 3.87 -1.53
CA LEU A 25 5.60 4.66 -2.14
C LEU A 25 7.00 4.25 -1.66
N VAL A 26 7.19 3.98 -0.37
CA VAL A 26 8.48 3.50 0.19
C VAL A 26 8.91 2.16 -0.41
N ARG A 27 7.97 1.40 -0.98
CA ARG A 27 8.19 0.14 -1.68
C ARG A 27 8.25 0.31 -3.21
N ASP A 28 8.38 1.54 -3.67
CA ASP A 28 8.44 1.91 -5.09
C ASP A 28 7.20 1.53 -5.93
N ILE A 29 6.05 1.45 -5.25
CA ILE A 29 4.75 1.23 -5.86
C ILE A 29 4.12 2.59 -6.16
N ASP A 30 3.88 2.88 -7.44
CA ASP A 30 3.10 4.04 -7.86
C ASP A 30 1.63 3.88 -7.42
N VAL A 31 1.06 4.92 -6.84
CA VAL A 31 -0.26 4.87 -6.19
C VAL A 31 -1.06 6.12 -6.49
N VAL A 32 -2.35 5.93 -6.75
CA VAL A 32 -3.35 7.01 -6.83
C VAL A 32 -4.53 6.61 -5.96
N ALA A 33 -4.84 7.45 -4.97
CA ALA A 33 -6.05 7.33 -4.19
C ALA A 33 -7.23 8.01 -4.90
N PHE A 34 -8.43 7.45 -4.73
CA PHE A 34 -9.67 8.04 -5.22
C PHE A 34 -10.58 8.35 -4.05
N LEU A 35 -11.17 9.56 -4.06
CA LEU A 35 -12.19 9.99 -3.10
C LEU A 35 -13.32 10.71 -3.83
N PRO A 36 -14.58 10.57 -3.43
CA PRO A 36 -15.65 11.40 -3.97
C PRO A 36 -15.37 12.88 -3.73
N ILE A 37 -15.72 13.72 -4.71
CA ILE A 37 -15.52 15.17 -4.67
C ILE A 37 -16.13 15.84 -3.42
N ILE A 38 -17.11 15.21 -2.77
CA ILE A 38 -17.73 15.70 -1.53
C ILE A 38 -16.69 15.88 -0.40
N TYR A 39 -15.59 15.13 -0.43
CA TYR A 39 -14.49 15.26 0.53
C TYR A 39 -13.61 16.48 0.27
N ASN A 40 -13.69 17.08 -0.92
CA ASN A 40 -13.00 18.32 -1.26
C ASN A 40 -13.76 19.57 -0.76
N ASN A 41 -14.20 19.54 0.49
CA ASN A 41 -14.88 20.66 1.14
C ASN A 41 -14.29 20.86 2.54
N SER A 42 -13.76 22.04 2.82
CA SER A 42 -13.13 22.41 4.09
C SER A 42 -14.06 22.28 5.30
N CYS A 43 -15.37 22.32 5.09
CA CYS A 43 -16.39 22.16 6.13
C CYS A 43 -16.93 20.71 6.25
N ASN A 44 -16.32 19.73 5.56
CA ASN A 44 -16.76 18.35 5.63
C ASN A 44 -16.40 17.71 6.98
N PHE A 45 -17.39 17.62 7.86
CA PHE A 45 -17.25 17.02 9.19
C PHE A 45 -17.11 15.49 9.17
N ASN A 46 -17.32 14.84 8.02
CA ASN A 46 -17.11 13.40 7.82
C ASN A 46 -15.66 13.04 7.47
N ALA A 47 -14.74 14.02 7.42
CA ALA A 47 -13.32 13.78 7.24
C ALA A 47 -12.51 14.40 8.38
N THR A 48 -11.53 13.65 8.87
CA THR A 48 -10.51 14.14 9.80
C THR A 48 -9.22 14.45 9.03
N ASN A 49 -8.51 15.49 9.45
CA ASN A 49 -7.30 15.97 8.78
C ASN A 49 -7.50 16.35 7.29
N ALA A 50 -8.68 16.87 6.93
CA ALA A 50 -9.03 17.19 5.54
C ALA A 50 -8.07 18.18 4.84
N HIS A 51 -7.35 19.01 5.60
CA HIS A 51 -6.31 19.92 5.09
C HIS A 51 -5.17 19.22 4.34
N ILE A 52 -5.01 17.89 4.48
CA ILE A 52 -4.03 17.08 3.77
C ILE A 52 -4.43 16.87 2.30
N LEU A 53 -5.74 16.79 2.01
CA LEU A 53 -6.24 16.39 0.69
C LEU A 53 -5.78 17.32 -0.45
N PRO A 54 -5.79 18.67 -0.31
CA PRO A 54 -5.27 19.55 -1.34
C PRO A 54 -3.79 19.28 -1.67
N LYS A 55 -2.99 18.94 -0.66
CA LYS A 55 -1.56 18.64 -0.86
C LYS A 55 -1.37 17.31 -1.57
N LEU A 56 -2.12 16.27 -1.20
CA LEU A 56 -2.07 14.97 -1.90
C LEU A 56 -2.54 15.09 -3.35
N LYS A 57 -3.55 15.92 -3.62
CA LYS A 57 -4.00 16.22 -4.98
C LYS A 57 -2.90 16.93 -5.80
N GLN A 58 -2.22 17.91 -5.22
CA GLN A 58 -1.10 18.61 -5.86
C GLN A 58 0.06 17.65 -6.22
N LEU A 59 0.25 16.58 -5.44
CA LEU A 59 1.28 15.57 -5.66
C LEU A 59 0.86 14.49 -6.68
N ASP A 60 -0.33 14.60 -7.28
CA ASP A 60 -0.92 13.60 -8.19
C ASP A 60 -1.04 12.18 -7.60
N VAL A 61 -1.18 12.08 -6.28
CA VAL A 61 -1.44 10.81 -5.56
C VAL A 61 -2.86 10.70 -5.03
N LEU A 62 -3.69 11.73 -5.26
CA LEU A 62 -5.11 11.76 -4.94
C LEU A 62 -5.91 12.36 -6.10
N THR A 63 -6.94 11.66 -6.54
CA THR A 63 -7.92 12.14 -7.52
C THR A 63 -9.30 12.20 -6.88
N PHE A 64 -10.02 13.30 -7.12
CA PHE A 64 -11.42 13.38 -6.74
C PHE A 64 -12.32 12.87 -7.86
N THR A 65 -13.17 11.90 -7.57
CA THR A 65 -14.16 11.38 -8.50
C THR A 65 -15.39 12.30 -8.52
N PRO A 66 -15.98 12.55 -9.69
CA PRO A 66 -17.21 13.32 -9.80
C PRO A 66 -18.37 12.64 -9.06
N ALA A 67 -19.20 13.43 -8.38
CA ALA A 67 -20.48 12.99 -7.84
C ALA A 67 -21.62 13.66 -8.61
N ARG A 68 -22.69 12.92 -8.92
CA ARG A 68 -23.90 13.49 -9.52
C ARG A 68 -24.99 13.65 -8.48
N MET A 69 -25.65 14.80 -8.47
CA MET A 69 -26.93 14.94 -7.77
C MET A 69 -27.96 14.08 -8.50
N ALA A 70 -28.64 13.17 -7.78
CA ALA A 70 -29.77 12.47 -8.36
C ALA A 70 -30.84 13.48 -8.78
N HIS A 71 -31.39 13.35 -9.99
CA HIS A 71 -32.56 14.14 -10.40
C HIS A 71 -33.79 13.70 -9.58
N GLY A 72 -34.54 14.66 -9.04
CA GLY A 72 -35.80 14.46 -8.29
C GLY A 72 -35.70 14.68 -6.77
N ASN A 73 -36.74 14.28 -6.01
CA ASN A 73 -36.83 14.41 -4.55
C ASN A 73 -35.93 13.45 -3.74
N ARG A 74 -34.89 12.87 -4.37
CA ARG A 74 -33.97 11.95 -3.68
C ARG A 74 -32.73 12.71 -3.22
N PRO A 75 -32.45 12.80 -1.91
CA PRO A 75 -31.27 13.50 -1.38
C PRO A 75 -29.95 12.74 -1.62
N ALA A 76 -29.92 11.74 -2.50
CA ALA A 76 -28.76 10.87 -2.68
C ALA A 76 -27.86 11.38 -3.82
N PHE A 77 -26.60 11.67 -3.49
CA PHE A 77 -25.53 11.71 -4.48
C PHE A 77 -25.27 10.28 -4.98
N ILE A 78 -25.28 10.09 -6.30
CA ILE A 78 -24.86 8.82 -6.89
C ILE A 78 -23.35 8.91 -7.08
N ASN A 79 -22.61 8.15 -6.27
CA ASN A 79 -21.17 8.00 -6.41
C ASN A 79 -20.91 6.81 -7.33
N TYR A 80 -20.07 7.02 -8.35
CA TYR A 80 -19.64 5.97 -9.28
C TYR A 80 -18.16 5.62 -9.03
N ASP A 81 -17.68 5.81 -7.81
CA ASP A 81 -16.26 5.74 -7.47
C ASP A 81 -15.68 4.37 -7.82
N ASP A 82 -16.44 3.30 -7.59
CA ASP A 82 -16.06 1.92 -7.91
C ASP A 82 -15.75 1.76 -9.40
N LEU A 83 -16.61 2.27 -10.27
CA LEU A 83 -16.39 2.23 -11.72
C LEU A 83 -15.17 3.06 -12.14
N TYR A 84 -14.98 4.24 -11.55
CA TYR A 84 -13.80 5.07 -11.82
C TYR A 84 -12.49 4.35 -11.43
N ILE A 85 -12.47 3.71 -10.26
CA ILE A 85 -11.30 2.98 -9.76
C ILE A 85 -10.99 1.77 -10.65
N LEU A 86 -12.02 0.99 -11.01
CA LEU A 86 -11.88 -0.19 -11.85
C LEU A 86 -11.46 0.16 -13.27
N GLU A 87 -12.07 1.20 -13.87
CA GLU A 87 -11.69 1.69 -15.19
C GLU A 87 -10.25 2.19 -15.20
N PHE A 88 -9.83 2.92 -14.15
CA PHE A 88 -8.46 3.41 -14.04
C PHE A 88 -7.45 2.25 -13.94
N ALA A 89 -7.74 1.24 -13.14
CA ALA A 89 -6.90 0.05 -13.02
C ALA A 89 -6.82 -0.70 -14.36
N GLU A 90 -7.95 -0.94 -15.04
CA GLU A 90 -7.98 -1.64 -16.33
C GLU A 90 -7.22 -0.88 -17.42
N ARG A 91 -7.38 0.46 -17.49
CA ARG A 91 -6.69 1.33 -18.45
C ARG A 91 -5.18 1.29 -18.29
N HIS A 92 -4.70 1.17 -17.05
CA HIS A 92 -3.27 1.24 -16.73
C HIS A 92 -2.62 -0.10 -16.42
N GLY A 93 -3.36 -1.21 -16.49
CA GLY A 93 -2.84 -2.53 -16.09
C GLY A 93 -2.52 -2.62 -14.60
N GLY A 94 -3.19 -1.81 -13.79
CA GLY A 94 -2.96 -1.65 -12.36
C GLY A 94 -3.74 -2.65 -11.51
N SER A 95 -3.66 -2.45 -10.20
CA SER A 95 -4.31 -3.28 -9.18
C SER A 95 -5.12 -2.39 -8.25
N VAL A 96 -6.19 -2.94 -7.68
CA VAL A 96 -7.12 -2.17 -6.83
C VAL A 96 -6.94 -2.59 -5.38
N LEU A 97 -6.50 -1.66 -4.55
CA LEU A 97 -6.43 -1.85 -3.11
C LEU A 97 -7.74 -1.37 -2.47
N SER A 98 -8.61 -2.29 -2.07
CA SER A 98 -9.93 -1.95 -1.51
C SER A 98 -10.40 -2.97 -0.49
N GLY A 99 -11.15 -2.50 0.52
CA GLY A 99 -11.91 -3.40 1.40
C GLY A 99 -13.24 -3.84 0.78
N ASP A 100 -13.70 -3.16 -0.27
CA ASP A 100 -14.87 -3.55 -1.04
C ASP A 100 -14.50 -4.63 -2.07
N ARG A 101 -15.39 -5.59 -2.26
CA ARG A 101 -15.24 -6.69 -3.21
C ARG A 101 -15.84 -6.39 -4.59
N PHE A 102 -16.60 -5.31 -4.72
CA PHE A 102 -17.28 -4.90 -5.96
C PHE A 102 -18.20 -6.00 -6.50
N GLU A 103 -18.95 -6.67 -5.62
CA GLU A 103 -19.82 -7.80 -5.98
C GLU A 103 -20.96 -7.38 -6.91
N ASP A 104 -21.49 -6.18 -6.72
CA ASP A 104 -22.47 -5.54 -7.59
C ASP A 104 -21.91 -5.30 -9.00
N VAL A 105 -20.70 -4.74 -9.12
CA VAL A 105 -20.04 -4.54 -10.42
C VAL A 105 -19.68 -5.89 -11.07
N ALA A 106 -19.21 -6.86 -10.28
CA ALA A 106 -18.81 -8.17 -10.79
C ALA A 106 -19.98 -8.97 -11.37
N THR A 107 -21.17 -8.85 -10.78
CA THR A 107 -22.38 -9.58 -11.20
C THR A 107 -23.10 -8.92 -12.36
N GLU A 108 -23.00 -7.60 -12.48
CA GLU A 108 -23.61 -6.82 -13.55
C GLU A 108 -23.03 -7.20 -14.94
N PRO A 109 -23.88 -7.58 -15.93
CA PRO A 109 -23.43 -7.97 -17.27
C PRO A 109 -22.73 -6.84 -18.04
N SER A 110 -23.15 -5.59 -17.84
CA SER A 110 -22.61 -4.43 -18.55
C SER A 110 -21.17 -4.06 -18.17
N TYR A 111 -20.63 -4.62 -17.07
CA TYR A 111 -19.29 -4.36 -16.56
C TYR A 111 -18.37 -5.60 -16.60
N ARG A 112 -18.58 -6.47 -17.60
CA ARG A 112 -17.86 -7.75 -17.72
C ARG A 112 -16.34 -7.57 -17.82
N GLU A 113 -15.88 -6.48 -18.40
CA GLU A 113 -14.47 -6.12 -18.55
C GLU A 113 -13.74 -5.98 -17.20
N PHE A 114 -14.43 -5.54 -16.14
CA PHE A 114 -13.81 -5.31 -14.83
C PHE A 114 -13.68 -6.58 -13.99
N ARG A 115 -14.37 -7.67 -14.36
CA ARG A 115 -14.37 -8.94 -13.60
C ARG A 115 -12.97 -9.51 -13.42
N ARG A 116 -12.11 -9.35 -14.43
CA ARG A 116 -10.70 -9.79 -14.36
C ARG A 116 -9.94 -9.00 -13.29
N ILE A 117 -10.05 -7.67 -13.29
CA ILE A 117 -9.42 -6.82 -12.26
C ILE A 117 -9.92 -7.18 -10.86
N ILE A 118 -11.25 -7.31 -10.69
CA ILE A 118 -11.86 -7.64 -9.40
C ILE A 118 -11.36 -8.98 -8.88
N LYS A 119 -11.25 -9.99 -9.75
CA LYS A 119 -10.85 -11.35 -9.38
C LYS A 119 -9.33 -11.47 -9.16
N GLU A 120 -8.53 -10.99 -10.11
CA GLU A 120 -7.11 -11.33 -10.22
C GLU A 120 -6.17 -10.21 -9.74
N ARG A 121 -6.67 -8.97 -9.63
CA ARG A 121 -5.84 -7.79 -9.33
C ARG A 121 -6.34 -6.95 -8.15
N ARG A 122 -7.46 -7.30 -7.53
CA ARG A 122 -7.89 -6.70 -6.25
C ARG A 122 -7.01 -7.18 -5.10
N ILE A 123 -6.57 -6.28 -4.24
CA ILE A 123 -5.89 -6.59 -2.99
C ILE A 123 -6.80 -6.11 -1.88
N ASP A 124 -7.12 -7.01 -0.95
CA ASP A 124 -7.90 -6.67 0.23
C ASP A 124 -7.03 -5.92 1.24
N ILE A 125 -7.65 -4.96 1.92
CA ILE A 125 -7.01 -4.18 2.97
C ILE A 125 -7.88 -4.10 4.23
N ARG A 126 -7.25 -4.26 5.39
CA ARG A 126 -7.79 -3.94 6.71
C ARG A 126 -6.82 -3.04 7.43
N PHE A 127 -7.33 -2.33 8.42
CA PHE A 127 -6.54 -1.43 9.25
C PHE A 127 -6.53 -1.97 10.67
N ARG A 128 -5.35 -2.39 11.12
CA ARG A 128 -5.12 -2.81 12.50
C ARG A 128 -4.88 -1.56 13.36
N PRO A 129 -5.67 -1.32 14.42
CA PRO A 129 -5.42 -0.21 15.34
C PRO A 129 -4.04 -0.34 16.00
N LEU A 130 -3.38 0.79 16.17
CA LEU A 130 -2.07 0.91 16.81
C LEU A 130 -2.23 1.52 18.22
N PRO A 131 -1.27 1.26 19.13
CA PRO A 131 -1.36 1.77 20.51
C PRO A 131 -1.04 3.27 20.65
N ALA A 132 -0.67 3.94 19.55
CA ALA A 132 -0.35 5.36 19.54
C ALA A 132 -0.84 6.00 18.23
N ASP A 133 -1.08 7.32 18.29
CA ASP A 133 -1.59 8.08 17.15
C ASP A 133 -0.58 8.18 16.00
N VAL A 134 0.71 8.35 16.31
CA VAL A 134 1.79 8.32 15.32
C VAL A 134 2.77 7.23 15.71
N VAL A 135 3.00 6.30 14.79
CA VAL A 135 3.92 5.17 14.97
C VAL A 135 4.93 5.13 13.84
N HIS A 136 6.20 5.03 14.18
CA HIS A 136 7.28 4.76 13.25
C HIS A 136 7.71 3.30 13.40
N TYR A 137 7.69 2.55 12.30
CA TYR A 137 8.10 1.15 12.25
C TYR A 137 9.09 0.95 11.11
N GLY A 138 10.37 0.84 11.43
CA GLY A 138 11.44 0.87 10.43
C GLY A 138 11.34 2.16 9.59
N ARG A 139 11.16 2.01 8.27
CA ARG A 139 10.98 3.14 7.34
C ARG A 139 9.54 3.61 7.23
N ASP A 140 8.57 2.86 7.76
CA ASP A 140 7.15 3.14 7.65
C ASP A 140 6.67 4.10 8.76
N ARG A 141 5.73 4.98 8.41
CA ARG A 141 5.07 5.91 9.32
C ARG A 141 3.56 5.71 9.22
N PHE A 142 2.90 5.48 10.36
CA PHE A 142 1.48 5.18 10.43
C PHE A 142 0.75 6.15 11.35
N PHE A 143 -0.45 6.54 10.95
CA PHE A 143 -1.38 7.30 11.78
C PHE A 143 -2.52 6.41 12.28
N LYS A 144 -2.56 6.14 13.59
CA LYS A 144 -3.55 5.34 14.34
C LYS A 144 -3.74 3.89 13.93
N CYS A 145 -3.48 3.53 12.68
CA CYS A 145 -3.67 2.18 12.17
C CYS A 145 -2.56 1.78 11.20
N MET A 146 -2.25 0.49 11.18
CA MET A 146 -1.34 -0.14 10.22
C MET A 146 -2.15 -0.92 9.18
N PRO A 147 -1.81 -0.85 7.89
CA PRO A 147 -2.48 -1.65 6.87
C PRO A 147 -2.06 -3.12 6.97
N GLU A 148 -3.04 -4.00 6.82
CA GLU A 148 -2.86 -5.43 6.56
C GLU A 148 -3.37 -5.70 5.16
N LEU A 149 -2.56 -6.36 4.32
CA LEU A 149 -2.91 -6.66 2.94
C LEU A 149 -3.02 -8.17 2.74
N TRP A 150 -4.03 -8.62 2.00
CA TRP A 150 -4.15 -10.02 1.60
C TRP A 150 -4.94 -10.15 0.29
N ALA A 151 -4.98 -11.37 -0.24
CA ALA A 151 -5.78 -11.72 -1.40
C ALA A 151 -6.86 -12.72 -1.00
N HIS A 152 -8.13 -12.35 -1.19
CA HIS A 152 -9.24 -13.28 -1.05
C HIS A 152 -9.38 -14.13 -2.32
N ASP A 153 -8.65 -15.25 -2.33
CA ASP A 153 -8.74 -16.27 -3.37
C ASP A 153 -9.36 -17.52 -2.80
N ASN A 154 -10.33 -18.09 -3.51
CA ASN A 154 -10.87 -19.41 -3.19
C ASN A 154 -9.89 -20.53 -3.57
N ASN A 155 -8.86 -20.22 -4.37
CA ASN A 155 -7.83 -21.18 -4.78
C ASN A 155 -6.62 -21.09 -3.83
N THR A 156 -6.43 -22.14 -3.03
CA THR A 156 -5.33 -22.31 -2.07
C THR A 156 -4.14 -23.09 -2.64
N GLU A 157 -4.13 -23.44 -3.92
CA GLU A 157 -3.06 -24.25 -4.55
C GLU A 157 -1.71 -23.54 -4.57
N SER A 158 -1.69 -22.20 -4.64
CA SER A 158 -0.45 -21.41 -4.62
C SER A 158 -0.24 -20.67 -3.29
N PRO A 159 1.02 -20.55 -2.82
CA PRO A 159 1.35 -19.78 -1.63
C PRO A 159 0.81 -18.34 -1.71
N LEU A 160 0.42 -17.78 -0.56
CA LEU A 160 -0.09 -16.39 -0.48
C LEU A 160 0.92 -15.38 -1.08
N GLU A 161 2.21 -15.61 -0.86
CA GLU A 161 3.28 -14.77 -1.41
C GLU A 161 3.21 -14.65 -2.93
N GLU A 162 3.15 -15.78 -3.64
CA GLU A 162 3.10 -15.81 -5.10
C GLU A 162 1.81 -15.13 -5.61
N ARG A 163 0.68 -15.36 -4.93
CA ARG A 163 -0.61 -14.72 -5.27
C ARG A 163 -0.54 -13.20 -5.10
N MET A 164 0.08 -12.73 -4.03
CA MET A 164 0.26 -11.29 -3.79
C MET A 164 1.26 -10.69 -4.77
N GLN A 165 2.36 -11.38 -5.11
CA GLN A 165 3.33 -10.92 -6.10
C GLN A 165 2.67 -10.70 -7.46
N LYS A 166 1.84 -11.64 -7.93
CA LYS A 166 1.06 -11.49 -9.18
C LYS A 166 0.07 -10.33 -9.16
N ARG A 167 -0.38 -9.92 -7.96
CA ARG A 167 -1.28 -8.76 -7.79
C ARG A 167 -0.50 -7.44 -7.75
N PHE A 168 0.72 -7.41 -7.24
CA PHE A 168 1.51 -6.18 -7.17
C PHE A 168 2.34 -5.91 -8.42
N TYR A 169 2.84 -6.96 -9.05
CA TYR A 169 3.79 -6.87 -10.15
C TYR A 169 3.19 -7.39 -11.45
N CYS A 170 3.71 -6.86 -12.55
CA CYS A 170 3.34 -7.26 -13.89
C CYS A 170 4.61 -7.70 -14.62
N LEU A 171 4.63 -8.96 -15.06
CA LEU A 171 5.76 -9.55 -15.77
C LEU A 171 5.69 -9.22 -17.28
N PRO A 172 6.82 -9.26 -18.01
CA PRO A 172 6.84 -9.06 -19.47
C PRO A 172 5.91 -10.00 -20.26
N THR A 173 5.58 -11.16 -19.69
CA THR A 173 4.68 -12.16 -20.26
C THR A 173 3.20 -11.83 -20.09
N ASP A 174 2.86 -10.87 -19.22
CA ASP A 174 1.46 -10.54 -18.91
C ASP A 174 0.84 -9.66 -20.00
N PRO A 175 -0.47 -9.81 -20.27
CA PRO A 175 -1.17 -9.04 -21.31
C PRO A 175 -1.15 -7.53 -21.05
N ASP A 176 -1.10 -7.12 -19.78
CA ASP A 176 -1.12 -5.71 -19.37
C ASP A 176 0.27 -5.06 -19.32
N TYR A 177 1.35 -5.80 -19.61
CA TYR A 177 2.72 -5.30 -19.43
C TYR A 177 2.97 -3.97 -20.16
N LYS A 178 2.49 -3.85 -21.41
CA LYS A 178 2.60 -2.60 -22.19
C LYS A 178 1.90 -1.42 -21.51
N LYS A 179 0.73 -1.64 -20.89
CA LYS A 179 -0.01 -0.60 -20.16
C LYS A 179 0.80 -0.12 -18.94
N VAL A 180 1.37 -1.07 -18.20
CA VAL A 180 2.19 -0.79 -17.01
C VAL A 180 3.47 -0.05 -17.37
N VAL A 181 4.20 -0.50 -18.41
CA VAL A 181 5.42 0.17 -18.90
C VAL A 181 5.12 1.62 -19.32
N ASN A 182 4.05 1.84 -20.10
CA ASN A 182 3.66 3.19 -20.53
C ASN A 182 3.34 4.11 -19.34
N ARG A 183 2.69 3.58 -18.30
CA ARG A 183 2.47 4.34 -17.07
C ARG A 183 3.80 4.62 -16.34
N ARG A 184 4.66 3.61 -16.25
CA ARG A 184 5.94 3.67 -15.55
C ARG A 184 6.92 4.67 -16.16
N GLN A 185 6.81 4.98 -17.46
CA GLN A 185 7.61 6.05 -18.09
C GLN A 185 7.44 7.42 -17.41
N LYS A 186 6.29 7.67 -16.74
CA LYS A 186 6.04 8.92 -16.00
C LYS A 186 6.50 8.84 -14.53
N TRP A 187 7.05 7.71 -14.10
CA TRP A 187 7.51 7.46 -12.74
C TRP A 187 9.02 7.52 -12.65
N SER A 188 9.55 8.32 -11.71
CA SER A 188 10.98 8.39 -11.43
C SER A 188 11.23 8.31 -9.91
N LEU A 189 12.42 7.82 -9.52
CA LEU A 189 12.83 7.78 -8.12
C LEU A 189 12.84 9.18 -7.50
N GLN A 190 13.28 10.20 -8.25
CA GLN A 190 13.25 11.60 -7.80
C GLN A 190 11.81 12.07 -7.52
N ARG A 191 10.85 11.75 -8.39
CA ARG A 191 9.44 12.08 -8.18
C ARG A 191 8.91 11.38 -6.93
N ARG A 192 9.17 10.08 -6.79
CA ARG A 192 8.80 9.29 -5.61
C ARG A 192 9.33 9.92 -4.33
N ASP A 193 10.62 10.21 -4.28
CA ASP A 193 11.29 10.71 -3.08
C ASP A 193 10.79 12.12 -2.71
N SER A 194 10.51 12.96 -3.71
CA SER A 194 9.85 14.26 -3.50
C SER A 194 8.44 14.14 -2.91
N ILE A 195 7.66 13.14 -3.35
CA ILE A 195 6.33 12.88 -2.80
C ILE A 195 6.45 12.37 -1.36
N ILE A 196 7.36 11.42 -1.10
CA ILE A 196 7.60 10.89 0.25
C ILE A 196 8.02 12.01 1.20
N ALA A 197 8.97 12.86 0.80
CA ALA A 197 9.40 14.00 1.61
C ALA A 197 8.25 14.97 1.92
N SER A 198 7.40 15.24 0.93
CA SER A 198 6.21 16.09 1.13
C SER A 198 5.21 15.46 2.11
N ILE A 199 5.02 14.14 2.06
CA ILE A 199 4.17 13.40 3.00
C ILE A 199 4.78 13.37 4.41
N ASP A 200 6.10 13.21 4.53
CA ASP A 200 6.81 13.24 5.81
C ASP A 200 6.65 14.59 6.51
N ALA A 201 6.77 15.69 5.77
CA ALA A 201 6.50 17.03 6.30
C ALA A 201 5.05 17.19 6.81
N LEU A 202 4.07 16.55 6.15
CA LEU A 202 2.67 16.54 6.62
C LEU A 202 2.50 15.73 7.90
N PHE A 203 3.16 14.57 8.02
CA PHE A 203 3.20 13.79 9.27
C PHE A 203 3.77 14.62 10.42
N ASP A 204 4.90 15.28 10.19
CA ASP A 204 5.58 16.09 11.20
C ASP A 204 4.71 17.29 11.62
N ALA A 205 4.00 17.92 10.67
CA ALA A 205 3.05 18.99 10.97
C ALA A 205 1.86 18.52 11.81
N ILE A 206 1.32 17.31 11.57
CA ILE A 206 0.25 16.73 12.40
C ILE A 206 0.75 16.47 13.81
N ALA A 207 1.92 15.86 13.93
CA ALA A 207 2.54 15.55 15.22
C ALA A 207 2.80 16.83 16.02
N ALA A 208 3.40 17.85 15.40
CA ALA A 208 3.68 19.14 16.02
C ALA A 208 2.40 19.85 16.47
N LYS A 209 1.39 19.96 15.59
CA LYS A 209 0.11 20.63 15.91
C LYS A 209 -0.62 19.96 17.08
N SER A 210 -0.46 18.65 17.21
CA SER A 210 -1.17 17.84 18.20
C SER A 210 -0.30 17.54 19.43
N CYS A 211 0.92 18.05 19.49
CA CYS A 211 1.93 17.74 20.52
C CYS A 211 2.13 16.22 20.73
N ILE A 212 2.04 15.44 19.65
CA ILE A 212 2.18 13.97 19.69
C ILE A 212 3.65 13.62 19.51
N LEU A 213 4.19 12.83 20.45
CA LEU A 213 5.50 12.19 20.28
C LEU A 213 5.34 10.88 19.51
N PRO A 214 5.99 10.72 18.33
CA PRO A 214 5.92 9.48 17.58
C PRO A 214 6.48 8.30 18.39
N LYS A 215 5.71 7.22 18.46
CA LYS A 215 6.18 5.98 19.07
C LYS A 215 7.04 5.22 18.06
N VAL A 216 8.34 5.10 18.35
CA VAL A 216 9.26 4.31 17.54
C VAL A 216 9.20 2.85 17.99
N ILE A 217 8.84 1.96 17.08
CA ILE A 217 8.90 0.51 17.28
C ILE A 217 10.14 0.01 16.54
N PRO A 218 11.16 -0.52 17.25
CA PRO A 218 12.38 -0.99 16.61
C PRO A 218 12.07 -2.17 15.70
N TYR A 219 12.62 -2.12 14.49
CA TYR A 219 12.67 -3.26 13.59
C TYR A 219 13.60 -4.31 14.21
N ILE A 220 13.09 -5.52 14.45
CA ILE A 220 13.94 -6.64 14.84
C ILE A 220 14.19 -7.43 13.56
N SER A 221 15.41 -7.30 13.03
CA SER A 221 15.93 -8.21 12.01
C SER A 221 15.90 -9.61 12.60
N ILE A 222 15.18 -10.53 11.96
CA ILE A 222 15.31 -11.94 12.32
C ILE A 222 16.68 -12.38 11.81
N PRO A 223 17.54 -12.98 12.64
CA PRO A 223 18.83 -13.49 12.19
C PRO A 223 18.61 -14.51 11.06
N ASP A 224 19.49 -14.48 10.05
CA ASP A 224 19.50 -15.51 9.02
C ASP A 224 19.56 -16.91 9.67
N PRO A 225 18.80 -17.91 9.16
CA PRO A 225 18.84 -19.28 9.67
C PRO A 225 20.25 -19.88 9.69
N GLU A 226 21.15 -19.37 8.85
CA GLU A 226 22.55 -19.80 8.77
C GLU A 226 23.42 -19.30 9.94
N SER A 227 23.00 -18.25 10.65
CA SER A 227 23.74 -17.70 11.79
C SER A 227 23.53 -18.49 13.11
N ILE A 228 22.57 -19.41 13.15
CA ILE A 228 22.20 -20.17 14.37
C ILE A 228 23.09 -21.41 14.59
N GLN A 229 23.92 -21.80 13.62
CA GLN A 229 24.80 -22.97 13.78
C GLN A 229 26.15 -22.70 14.47
N GLN A 230 26.44 -21.46 14.88
CA GLN A 230 27.71 -21.13 15.53
C GLN A 230 27.57 -20.37 16.85
N SER A 231 26.78 -20.90 17.79
CA SER A 231 27.07 -20.68 19.21
C SER A 231 26.38 -21.73 20.07
N GLY A 232 27.11 -22.81 20.36
CA GLY A 232 26.74 -23.71 21.44
C GLY A 232 26.95 -23.03 22.78
N CYS A 233 25.88 -22.80 23.56
CA CYS A 233 26.00 -22.77 25.01
C CYS A 233 24.70 -23.14 25.72
N LYS A 234 24.88 -23.80 26.86
CA LYS A 234 23.98 -24.71 27.56
C LYS A 234 22.79 -24.01 28.23
N HIS A 235 21.65 -24.71 28.20
CA HIS A 235 20.48 -24.44 29.04
C HIS A 235 20.83 -24.40 30.54
N VAL A 236 20.45 -23.32 31.22
CA VAL A 236 20.14 -23.34 32.66
C VAL A 236 18.88 -22.52 32.89
N GLY A 237 17.83 -23.18 33.38
CA GLY A 237 16.55 -22.55 33.68
C GLY A 237 16.58 -21.70 34.95
N ARG A 238 15.81 -20.61 34.95
CA ARG A 238 15.26 -20.01 36.18
C ARG A 238 13.90 -19.36 35.87
N ARG A 239 12.86 -19.86 36.54
CA ARG A 239 11.55 -19.20 36.64
C ARG A 239 11.70 -17.94 37.50
N SER A 240 11.16 -16.82 37.03
CA SER A 240 10.68 -15.74 37.90
C SER A 240 9.52 -14.99 37.23
N SER A 241 8.66 -14.45 38.09
CA SER A 241 7.24 -14.18 37.94
C SER A 241 6.88 -12.81 37.37
N ARG A 242 5.82 -12.81 36.55
CA ARG A 242 4.79 -11.77 36.31
C ARG A 242 5.20 -10.29 36.40
N LYS A 243 5.26 -9.64 35.22
CA LYS A 243 4.60 -8.36 34.96
C LYS A 243 3.85 -8.45 33.62
N SER A 244 2.67 -7.82 33.58
CA SER A 244 1.72 -7.83 32.46
C SER A 244 2.39 -7.32 31.18
N GLU A 245 2.78 -8.26 30.32
CA GLU A 245 3.29 -8.00 28.99
C GLU A 245 2.12 -8.21 28.02
N TYR A 246 1.72 -7.16 27.32
CA TYR A 246 0.72 -7.24 26.25
C TYR A 246 1.20 -8.27 25.21
N ARG A 247 0.58 -9.47 25.21
CA ARG A 247 0.82 -10.48 24.18
C ARG A 247 -0.14 -10.25 23.02
N LEU A 248 0.42 -10.01 21.84
CA LEU A 248 -0.30 -10.01 20.56
C LEU A 248 -0.84 -11.44 20.30
N PRO A 249 -2.15 -11.62 20.01
CA PRO A 249 -2.71 -12.92 19.63
C PRO A 249 -2.13 -13.42 18.29
N GLY A 250 -1.85 -14.73 18.23
CA GLY A 250 -0.90 -15.35 17.31
C GLY A 250 -1.38 -15.75 15.91
N HIS A 251 -1.94 -14.83 15.11
CA HIS A 251 -2.11 -15.07 13.68
C HIS A 251 -1.78 -13.83 12.84
N ILE A 252 -0.49 -13.52 12.80
CA ILE A 252 0.35 -13.16 11.66
C ILE A 252 1.73 -13.04 12.30
N GLY A 253 2.59 -14.01 12.00
CA GLY A 253 3.92 -14.08 12.59
C GLY A 253 4.67 -12.78 12.29
N ARG A 254 5.31 -12.24 13.32
CA ARG A 254 6.29 -11.14 13.21
C ARG A 254 7.35 -11.41 12.12
N GLU A 255 7.57 -12.69 11.82
CA GLU A 255 8.48 -13.22 10.80
C GLU A 255 7.93 -13.17 9.37
N GLU A 256 6.62 -13.26 9.19
CA GLU A 256 5.98 -13.29 7.87
C GLU A 256 5.81 -11.88 7.29
N LEU A 257 5.63 -10.88 8.16
CA LEU A 257 5.69 -9.45 7.78
C LEU A 257 7.12 -9.03 7.40
N ALA A 258 8.13 -9.56 8.07
CA ALA A 258 9.54 -9.30 7.78
C ALA A 258 10.04 -9.99 6.52
N ARG A 259 9.52 -11.20 6.22
CA ARG A 259 9.95 -12.00 5.07
C ARG A 259 9.25 -11.61 3.76
N LEU A 260 8.01 -11.12 3.81
CA LEU A 260 7.21 -10.90 2.59
C LEU A 260 7.13 -9.43 2.12
N TRP A 261 7.23 -8.43 3.02
CA TRP A 261 6.84 -7.05 2.68
C TRP A 261 7.63 -5.94 3.40
N LEU A 262 8.73 -6.25 4.07
CA LEU A 262 9.68 -5.24 4.56
C LEU A 262 10.89 -5.27 3.61
N SER A 263 11.07 -4.17 2.87
CA SER A 263 12.06 -4.04 1.81
C SER A 263 13.46 -4.53 2.22
N PRO A 264 14.29 -4.97 1.25
CA PRO A 264 15.71 -5.19 1.49
C PRO A 264 16.34 -3.96 2.17
N SER A 265 17.25 -4.20 3.11
CA SER A 265 18.04 -3.13 3.73
C SER A 265 18.67 -2.24 2.66
N ALA A 266 18.80 -0.94 2.92
CA ALA A 266 19.52 0.00 2.02
C ALA A 266 20.97 -0.43 1.76
N ASP A 267 21.50 -1.35 2.57
CA ASP A 267 22.82 -1.94 2.39
C ASP A 267 22.91 -2.86 1.16
N ASN A 268 21.79 -3.38 0.63
CA ASN A 268 21.77 -4.26 -0.56
C ASN A 268 21.81 -3.51 -1.90
N GLU A 269 21.57 -2.19 -1.93
CA GLU A 269 21.71 -1.39 -3.16
C GLU A 269 23.19 -1.11 -3.51
N LYS A 270 24.11 -1.21 -2.54
CA LYS A 270 25.55 -1.11 -2.80
C LYS A 270 26.16 -2.39 -3.36
N ALA A 271 25.56 -3.55 -3.12
CA ALA A 271 26.11 -4.83 -3.59
C ALA A 271 25.78 -5.14 -5.07
N THR A 272 24.72 -4.52 -5.61
CA THR A 272 24.26 -4.78 -6.98
C THR A 272 24.82 -3.83 -8.03
N SER A 273 25.57 -2.81 -7.62
CA SER A 273 26.25 -1.87 -8.53
C SER A 273 27.66 -2.30 -8.96
N GLU A 274 28.21 -3.39 -8.40
CA GLU A 274 29.55 -3.89 -8.75
C GLU A 274 29.57 -5.12 -9.68
N VAL A 275 28.42 -5.65 -10.10
CA VAL A 275 28.36 -6.82 -11.00
C VAL A 275 27.56 -6.50 -12.26
N SER A 276 28.07 -5.56 -13.08
CA SER A 276 27.64 -5.35 -14.48
C SER A 276 28.68 -4.54 -15.25
N GLN A 277 29.91 -5.04 -15.31
CA GLN A 277 30.88 -4.69 -16.34
C GLN A 277 31.54 -5.99 -16.79
N ASP A 278 30.94 -6.65 -17.78
CA ASP A 278 31.64 -7.37 -18.85
C ASP A 278 30.63 -8.18 -19.67
N THR A 279 30.23 -7.62 -20.79
CA THR A 279 29.88 -8.34 -22.03
C THR A 279 29.74 -7.31 -23.14
N ALA A 280 30.88 -6.88 -23.67
CA ALA A 280 30.95 -6.06 -24.87
C ALA A 280 30.51 -6.90 -26.10
N TYR A 281 29.51 -6.41 -26.83
CA TYR A 281 29.19 -6.87 -28.19
C TYR A 281 30.28 -6.38 -29.18
N PRO A 282 30.66 -7.17 -30.21
CA PRO A 282 31.60 -6.73 -31.23
C PRO A 282 30.92 -5.81 -32.25
N PRO A 283 31.66 -4.89 -32.91
CA PRO A 283 31.09 -3.98 -33.90
C PRO A 283 30.85 -4.69 -35.25
N PRO A 284 29.96 -4.14 -36.11
CA PRO A 284 29.65 -4.76 -37.40
C PRO A 284 30.81 -4.56 -38.39
N SER A 285 31.11 -5.62 -39.14
CA SER A 285 32.02 -5.61 -40.28
C SER A 285 31.42 -4.82 -41.44
N ASN A 286 32.05 -3.71 -41.82
CA ASN A 286 31.76 -3.01 -43.07
C ASN A 286 32.35 -3.80 -44.24
N ASN A 287 31.48 -4.38 -45.07
CA ASN A 287 31.83 -4.81 -46.42
C ASN A 287 31.60 -3.65 -47.39
N THR A 288 32.68 -3.09 -47.92
CA THR A 288 32.67 -2.36 -49.19
C THR A 288 33.95 -2.63 -49.96
N SER A 289 33.75 -3.20 -51.16
CA SER A 289 34.70 -3.49 -52.25
C SER A 289 35.57 -4.74 -52.11
#